data_AF-A0A4U6BU18-F1
#
_entry.id   AF-A0A4U6BU18-F1
#
_cell.length_a   1.000
_cell.length_b   1.000
_cell.length_c   1.000
_cell.angle_alpha   90.00
_cell.angle_beta   90.00
_cell.angle_gamma   90.00
#
_symmetry.space_group_name_H-M   'P 1'
#
loop_
_entity.id
_entity.type
_entity.pdbx_description
1 polymer ?
#
loop_
_entity_poly.entity_id
_entity_poly.type
_entity_poly.pdbx_seq_one_letter_code
_entity_poly.pdbx_strand_id
1 'polypeptide(L)'
;MTTARAVNNRRTASGNFWCCFLYLASLSVTSLSFGLLAQPARAGEFRTPSISLVRPDWSAAVNQLKTEIDSQPLAVDNFSFTGGRRPSRQFSARRITAVSQINTVTSPIFSGIELSPVPVLLPFDGALYLADRRSGAVNLLIPRYQAGFRAASMFEAGPSGYDAVFLLDHGADGNMPSRVYSQPVEVQITASLLIYDIRDPLAGKGEPVKSLATQFPNLRRVIREGYVRYAFTRFGVPYVVSIQCLDSVARSKRLSCREASPVAERFIKALRIAGGTPRDPRYNIASYASERPIAYDADFTYRPPGEIIANSGYRGQGGHQDFTVYSQIRFPIEKAPAFANSQSFLNWGDCNLTGRVSFAPTKGDPYRCKRNDKQLVFDESAKENYSYPWQDNFCETRDFEVGQCANGMGHQGQDIRPSTCHLRNDGADRCIPDLFPVVAVREGVLIRSPKQQAAFLLVNTRNEHVRFRYMHMNPARLDADGVIYGRRVTEGERIGVVSNFQDRPGGTTNHLHFDVQVFTRDGWLWVNPYVTLISSYERLVGGRGREYIQPPPEAPAMAHAQPRADLPPNAVTEGGGR
;
A
#
# COMPACT_ATOMS: atom_id res chain seq x y z
N MET A 1 -36.42 21.89 28.41
CA MET A 1 -37.48 21.76 29.43
C MET A 1 -38.54 20.86 28.82
N THR A 2 -38.70 19.61 29.26
CA THR A 2 -39.50 19.16 30.44
C THR A 2 -40.99 19.54 30.29
N THR A 3 -41.96 18.64 30.41
CA THR A 3 -41.95 17.31 31.09
C THR A 3 -42.99 16.35 30.49
N ALA A 4 -42.90 15.05 30.80
CA ALA A 4 -43.86 14.01 30.38
C ALA A 4 -44.66 13.43 31.56
N ARG A 5 -45.85 12.85 31.28
CA ARG A 5 -46.59 11.80 32.02
C ARG A 5 -47.71 11.27 31.10
N ALA A 6 -47.88 9.98 30.83
CA ALA A 6 -48.17 8.79 31.67
C ALA A 6 -49.69 8.61 31.91
N VAL A 7 -50.36 7.56 31.39
CA VAL A 7 -50.41 6.11 31.78
C VAL A 7 -51.78 5.79 32.40
N ASN A 8 -52.53 4.79 31.87
CA ASN A 8 -53.09 3.64 32.65
C ASN A 8 -54.09 2.72 31.90
N ASN A 9 -54.00 1.40 32.17
CA ASN A 9 -55.10 0.41 32.44
C ASN A 9 -56.18 0.09 31.36
N ARG A 10 -56.89 -1.07 31.34
CA ARG A 10 -56.81 -2.37 32.09
C ARG A 10 -57.67 -3.48 31.41
N ARG A 11 -57.13 -4.73 31.36
CA ARG A 11 -57.81 -6.05 31.57
C ARG A 11 -59.02 -6.41 30.63
N THR A 12 -59.65 -7.60 30.61
CA THR A 12 -59.68 -8.77 31.54
C THR A 12 -60.11 -10.09 30.83
N ALA A 13 -59.72 -11.26 31.38
CA ALA A 13 -60.36 -12.60 31.25
C ALA A 13 -60.43 -13.26 29.83
N SER A 14 -60.57 -14.58 29.63
CA SER A 14 -60.36 -15.84 30.41
C SER A 14 -60.35 -17.02 29.38
N GLY A 15 -59.94 -18.27 29.66
CA GLY A 15 -59.41 -18.95 30.86
C GLY A 15 -59.74 -20.48 30.82
N ASN A 16 -58.98 -21.31 31.57
CA ASN A 16 -59.29 -22.66 32.12
C ASN A 16 -59.91 -23.76 31.21
N PHE A 17 -59.55 -25.05 31.26
CA PHE A 17 -58.82 -25.90 32.25
C PHE A 17 -57.87 -26.89 31.49
N TRP A 18 -57.37 -28.07 31.94
CA TRP A 18 -57.64 -28.96 33.10
C TRP A 18 -56.44 -29.87 33.51
N CYS A 19 -56.76 -30.99 34.19
CA CYS A 19 -55.93 -32.05 34.78
C CYS A 19 -55.20 -32.99 33.79
N CYS A 20 -54.37 -33.99 34.17
CA CYS A 20 -53.43 -34.27 35.29
C CYS A 20 -52.80 -35.66 35.02
N PHE A 21 -51.54 -35.92 35.40
CA PHE A 21 -51.10 -37.22 35.96
C PHE A 21 -49.68 -37.13 36.55
N LEU A 22 -49.38 -37.99 37.54
CA LEU A 22 -48.08 -38.11 38.23
C LEU A 22 -47.56 -39.55 38.08
N TYR A 23 -46.25 -39.72 37.95
CA TYR A 23 -45.54 -40.97 38.28
C TYR A 23 -44.14 -40.67 38.81
N LEU A 24 -43.68 -41.52 39.74
CA LEU A 24 -42.38 -41.42 40.44
C LEU A 24 -41.42 -42.49 39.93
N ALA A 25 -40.17 -42.10 39.65
CA ALA A 25 -38.98 -42.95 39.63
C ALA A 25 -37.73 -42.07 39.81
N SER A 26 -36.58 -42.65 40.18
CA SER A 26 -35.44 -41.90 40.73
C SER A 26 -34.06 -42.36 40.21
N LEU A 27 -33.02 -41.62 40.63
CA LEU A 27 -31.57 -41.92 40.64
C LEU A 27 -30.69 -41.55 39.43
N SER A 28 -29.40 -41.40 39.75
CA SER A 28 -28.24 -41.18 38.86
C SER A 28 -28.20 -39.90 38.01
N VAL A 29 -27.86 -38.77 38.64
CA VAL A 29 -27.18 -37.66 37.94
C VAL A 29 -25.68 -37.87 38.05
N THR A 30 -25.05 -38.35 36.98
CA THR A 30 -23.59 -38.27 36.82
C THR A 30 -23.23 -36.86 36.35
N SER A 31 -22.61 -36.06 37.22
CA SER A 31 -22.15 -34.71 36.91
C SER A 31 -20.98 -34.75 35.92
N LEU A 32 -21.29 -34.90 34.63
CA LEU A 32 -20.36 -34.67 33.53
C LEU A 32 -20.03 -33.18 33.48
N SER A 33 -18.94 -32.80 34.16
CA SER A 33 -18.35 -31.47 34.08
C SER A 33 -17.92 -31.20 32.63
N PHE A 34 -18.80 -30.56 31.87
CA PHE A 34 -18.45 -29.95 30.59
C PHE A 34 -17.43 -28.84 30.85
N GLY A 35 -16.15 -29.21 30.78
CA GLY A 35 -15.07 -28.25 30.71
C GLY A 35 -15.33 -27.34 29.52
N LEU A 36 -15.51 -26.05 29.79
CA LEU A 36 -15.51 -25.02 28.77
C LEU A 36 -14.13 -25.00 28.13
N LEU A 37 -13.97 -25.81 27.07
CA LEU A 37 -12.88 -25.67 26.12
C LEU A 37 -12.99 -24.26 25.55
N ALA A 38 -12.20 -23.35 26.11
CA ALA A 38 -12.05 -22.01 25.59
C ALA A 38 -11.60 -22.14 24.14
N GLN A 39 -12.52 -21.89 23.21
CA GLN A 39 -12.17 -21.83 21.80
C GLN A 39 -11.08 -20.77 21.67
N PRO A 40 -9.92 -21.07 21.06
CA PRO A 40 -8.93 -20.03 20.80
C PRO A 40 -9.63 -18.94 20.00
N ALA A 41 -9.44 -17.69 20.42
CA ALA A 41 -10.12 -16.55 19.81
C ALA A 41 -9.95 -16.64 18.28
N ARG A 42 -11.07 -16.59 17.55
CA ARG A 42 -11.02 -16.70 16.09
C ARG A 42 -10.27 -15.48 15.54
N ALA A 43 -9.00 -15.70 15.21
CA ALA A 43 -8.19 -14.82 14.38
C ALA A 43 -9.05 -14.33 13.21
N GLY A 44 -9.05 -13.01 12.98
CA GLY A 44 -9.95 -12.38 12.02
C GLY A 44 -9.89 -13.06 10.66
N GLU A 45 -11.05 -13.33 10.06
CA GLU A 45 -11.11 -13.91 8.72
C GLU A 45 -10.37 -13.00 7.75
N PHE A 46 -9.29 -13.50 7.14
CA PHE A 46 -8.55 -12.77 6.12
C PHE A 46 -9.44 -12.63 4.90
N ARG A 47 -9.55 -11.42 4.34
CA ARG A 47 -10.46 -11.15 3.21
C ARG A 47 -9.79 -10.36 2.11
N THR A 48 -10.27 -10.48 0.89
CA THR A 48 -9.89 -9.61 -0.22
C THR A 48 -10.55 -8.24 -0.08
N PRO A 49 -9.98 -7.16 -0.64
CA PRO A 49 -10.59 -5.84 -0.63
C PRO A 49 -11.86 -5.82 -1.49
N SER A 50 -12.84 -4.99 -1.10
CA SER A 50 -13.88 -4.56 -2.04
C SER A 50 -13.28 -3.59 -3.06
N ILE A 51 -13.67 -3.72 -4.32
CA ILE A 51 -13.21 -2.86 -5.42
C ILE A 51 -14.43 -2.35 -6.19
N SER A 52 -14.65 -1.04 -6.15
CA SER A 52 -15.66 -0.34 -6.92
C SER A 52 -15.17 -0.08 -8.35
N LEU A 53 -16.04 -0.31 -9.34
CA LEU A 53 -15.70 -0.15 -10.75
C LEU A 53 -16.42 1.05 -11.38
N VAL A 54 -15.64 1.96 -11.98
CA VAL A 54 -16.17 3.11 -12.71
C VAL A 54 -16.57 2.74 -14.14
N ARG A 55 -17.43 3.57 -14.76
CA ARG A 55 -17.89 3.41 -16.15
C ARG A 55 -17.43 4.61 -16.98
N PRO A 56 -16.51 4.44 -17.95
CA PRO A 56 -16.02 5.57 -18.74
C PRO A 56 -17.05 6.09 -19.74
N ASP A 57 -17.25 7.41 -19.77
CA ASP A 57 -18.03 8.09 -20.80
C ASP A 57 -17.19 8.28 -22.07
N TRP A 58 -17.13 7.21 -22.86
CA TRP A 58 -16.54 7.21 -24.18
C TRP A 58 -17.25 8.15 -25.18
N SER A 59 -18.48 8.62 -24.91
CA SER A 59 -19.13 9.63 -25.75
C SER A 59 -18.52 11.01 -25.51
N ALA A 60 -18.28 11.39 -24.26
CA ALA A 60 -17.58 12.63 -23.92
C ALA A 60 -16.11 12.61 -24.33
N ALA A 61 -15.44 11.44 -24.24
CA ALA A 61 -14.07 11.28 -24.70
C ALA A 61 -13.92 11.48 -26.22
N VAL A 62 -14.81 10.87 -27.03
CA VAL A 62 -14.82 11.07 -28.49
C VAL A 62 -15.17 12.51 -28.88
N ASN A 63 -16.07 13.17 -28.14
CA ASN A 63 -16.36 14.58 -28.35
C ASN A 63 -15.13 15.47 -28.09
N GLN A 64 -14.36 15.22 -27.02
CA GLN A 64 -13.11 15.95 -26.78
C GLN A 64 -12.06 15.67 -27.87
N LEU A 65 -11.87 14.40 -28.25
CA LEU A 65 -10.96 14.03 -29.35
C LEU A 65 -11.32 14.76 -30.64
N LYS A 66 -12.62 14.91 -30.97
CA LYS A 66 -13.04 15.71 -32.13
C LYS A 66 -12.57 17.16 -32.01
N THR A 67 -12.83 17.84 -30.89
CA THR A 67 -12.37 19.23 -30.68
C THR A 67 -10.85 19.37 -30.73
N GLU A 68 -10.11 18.33 -30.32
CA GLU A 68 -8.64 18.31 -30.39
C GLU A 68 -8.14 18.15 -31.83
N ILE A 69 -8.71 17.23 -32.61
CA ILE A 69 -8.37 17.05 -34.04
C ILE A 69 -8.82 18.24 -34.90
N ASP A 70 -10.02 18.79 -34.67
CA ASP A 70 -10.56 19.94 -35.40
C ASP A 70 -9.68 21.21 -35.24
N SER A 71 -8.79 21.26 -34.23
CA SER A 71 -7.84 22.36 -34.06
C SER A 71 -6.70 22.39 -35.08
N GLN A 72 -6.50 21.31 -35.84
CA GLN A 72 -5.48 21.19 -36.88
C GLN A 72 -6.13 20.70 -38.19
N PRO A 73 -6.47 21.59 -39.14
CA PRO A 73 -7.20 21.20 -40.36
C PRO A 73 -6.57 20.05 -41.15
N LEU A 74 -5.23 20.01 -41.23
CA LEU A 74 -4.49 18.93 -41.89
C LEU A 74 -4.64 17.55 -41.22
N ALA A 75 -5.06 17.48 -39.95
CA ALA A 75 -5.28 16.22 -39.24
C ALA A 75 -6.69 15.64 -39.46
N VAL A 76 -7.66 16.44 -39.90
CA VAL A 76 -9.10 16.12 -39.88
C VAL A 76 -9.44 14.89 -40.74
N ASP A 77 -8.94 14.81 -41.98
CA ASP A 77 -9.30 13.69 -42.88
C ASP A 77 -8.69 12.33 -42.47
N ASN A 78 -7.91 12.26 -41.39
CA ASN A 78 -7.52 10.99 -40.79
C ASN A 78 -8.65 10.37 -39.93
N PHE A 79 -9.72 11.11 -39.61
CA PHE A 79 -10.71 10.72 -38.60
C PHE A 79 -12.15 10.70 -39.10
N SER A 80 -12.91 9.68 -38.66
CA SER A 80 -14.34 9.55 -38.93
C SER A 80 -15.18 9.76 -37.67
N PHE A 81 -15.81 10.93 -37.55
CA PHE A 81 -16.60 11.35 -36.38
C PHE A 81 -18.13 11.42 -36.61
N THR A 82 -18.66 10.81 -37.68
CA THR A 82 -20.03 11.11 -38.18
C THR A 82 -21.16 10.92 -37.15
N GLY A 83 -22.14 11.84 -37.15
CA GLY A 83 -23.39 11.69 -36.39
C GLY A 83 -24.62 12.28 -37.10
N GLY A 84 -25.75 11.58 -37.05
CA GLY A 84 -27.03 12.05 -37.60
C GLY A 84 -28.07 10.93 -37.82
N ARG A 85 -29.20 11.00 -37.10
CA ARG A 85 -30.35 10.06 -37.10
C ARG A 85 -30.08 8.60 -36.66
N ARG A 86 -31.11 7.98 -36.07
CA ARG A 86 -31.17 6.66 -35.38
C ARG A 86 -32.21 5.75 -36.08
N PRO A 87 -32.26 4.43 -35.79
CA PRO A 87 -31.22 3.54 -35.23
C PRO A 87 -31.04 2.24 -36.04
N SER A 88 -29.85 1.65 -35.99
CA SER A 88 -29.61 0.24 -36.35
C SER A 88 -28.54 -0.37 -35.43
N ARG A 89 -28.35 -1.70 -35.45
CA ARG A 89 -27.30 -2.37 -34.64
C ARG A 89 -25.85 -2.00 -35.05
N GLN A 90 -25.65 -1.20 -36.10
CA GLN A 90 -24.33 -0.73 -36.56
C GLN A 90 -23.75 0.42 -35.71
N PHE A 91 -24.48 0.92 -34.71
CA PHE A 91 -24.13 2.15 -33.95
C PHE A 91 -22.83 2.08 -33.13
N SER A 92 -22.28 0.90 -32.84
CA SER A 92 -20.98 0.74 -32.19
C SER A 92 -19.81 1.07 -33.13
N ALA A 93 -19.86 0.56 -34.37
CA ALA A 93 -18.72 0.51 -35.27
C ALA A 93 -18.09 1.90 -35.56
N ARG A 94 -18.92 2.93 -35.79
CA ARG A 94 -18.45 4.28 -36.15
C ARG A 94 -17.84 5.08 -35.00
N ARG A 95 -18.22 4.79 -33.74
CA ARG A 95 -17.59 5.43 -32.57
C ARG A 95 -16.27 4.77 -32.19
N ILE A 96 -16.12 3.48 -32.53
CA ILE A 96 -14.85 2.75 -32.42
C ILE A 96 -13.84 3.27 -33.46
N THR A 97 -14.28 3.74 -34.63
CA THR A 97 -13.38 4.21 -35.71
C THR A 97 -12.43 5.32 -35.26
N ALA A 98 -12.94 6.44 -34.73
CA ALA A 98 -12.09 7.57 -34.32
C ALA A 98 -11.11 7.20 -33.18
N VAL A 99 -11.52 6.36 -32.24
CA VAL A 99 -10.64 5.90 -31.15
C VAL A 99 -9.55 4.95 -31.68
N SER A 100 -9.92 4.03 -32.58
CA SER A 100 -8.96 3.15 -33.26
C SER A 100 -7.98 3.94 -34.15
N GLN A 101 -8.44 5.03 -34.78
CA GLN A 101 -7.61 5.92 -35.58
C GLN A 101 -6.55 6.63 -34.72
N ILE A 102 -6.90 7.18 -33.55
CA ILE A 102 -5.86 7.77 -32.67
C ILE A 102 -4.92 6.69 -32.10
N ASN A 103 -5.43 5.51 -31.70
CA ASN A 103 -4.58 4.37 -31.27
C ASN A 103 -3.56 3.97 -32.36
N THR A 104 -3.98 3.96 -33.63
CA THR A 104 -3.09 3.63 -34.77
C THR A 104 -1.98 4.67 -34.96
N VAL A 105 -2.25 5.92 -34.58
CA VAL A 105 -1.30 7.05 -34.66
C VAL A 105 -0.34 7.07 -33.48
N THR A 106 -0.80 6.67 -32.29
CA THR A 106 -0.06 6.78 -31.03
C THR A 106 0.62 5.49 -30.58
N SER A 107 0.20 4.32 -31.03
CA SER A 107 0.83 3.03 -30.67
C SER A 107 2.33 2.88 -31.00
N PRO A 108 2.92 3.57 -32.01
CA PRO A 108 4.37 3.59 -32.20
C PRO A 108 5.15 4.36 -31.12
N ILE A 109 4.45 5.08 -30.24
CA ILE A 109 5.00 5.90 -29.15
C ILE A 109 4.58 5.31 -27.79
N PHE A 110 3.33 4.86 -27.70
CA PHE A 110 2.70 4.28 -26.52
C PHE A 110 2.22 2.86 -26.86
N SER A 111 3.12 1.89 -26.82
CA SER A 111 2.82 0.49 -27.18
C SER A 111 1.69 -0.07 -26.32
N GLY A 112 0.72 -0.77 -26.94
CA GLY A 112 -0.43 -1.35 -26.25
C GLY A 112 -1.46 -0.34 -25.73
N ILE A 113 -1.45 0.92 -26.19
CA ILE A 113 -2.40 1.96 -25.73
C ILE A 113 -3.87 1.54 -25.87
N GLU A 114 -4.20 0.73 -26.85
CA GLU A 114 -5.52 0.15 -27.07
C GLU A 114 -5.94 -0.89 -26.01
N LEU A 115 -5.02 -1.43 -25.19
CA LEU A 115 -5.33 -2.32 -24.08
C LEU A 115 -6.08 -1.60 -22.95
N SER A 116 -5.79 -0.31 -22.74
CA SER A 116 -6.44 0.50 -21.72
C SER A 116 -7.97 0.53 -21.92
N PRO A 117 -8.77 0.13 -20.91
CA PRO A 117 -10.23 0.20 -20.98
C PRO A 117 -10.80 1.59 -20.66
N VAL A 118 -9.94 2.53 -20.26
CA VAL A 118 -10.27 3.94 -20.00
C VAL A 118 -9.70 4.83 -21.12
N PRO A 119 -10.31 6.01 -21.39
CA PRO A 119 -9.70 7.02 -22.24
C PRO A 119 -8.30 7.38 -21.73
N VAL A 120 -7.31 7.27 -22.60
CA VAL A 120 -5.92 7.52 -22.23
C VAL A 120 -5.61 9.00 -22.39
N LEU A 121 -5.38 9.68 -21.26
CA LEU A 121 -4.96 11.08 -21.20
C LEU A 121 -3.45 11.17 -20.99
N LEU A 122 -2.74 11.73 -21.97
CA LEU A 122 -1.28 11.95 -21.93
C LEU A 122 -0.98 13.37 -22.41
N PRO A 123 0.18 13.97 -22.08
CA PRO A 123 0.55 15.33 -22.47
C PRO A 123 0.99 15.40 -23.95
N PHE A 124 0.25 14.79 -24.87
CA PHE A 124 0.67 14.52 -26.26
C PHE A 124 -0.28 15.13 -27.29
N ASP A 125 0.21 16.09 -28.09
CA ASP A 125 -0.58 16.72 -29.16
C ASP A 125 -0.59 15.85 -30.44
N GLY A 126 -1.50 14.88 -30.46
CA GLY A 126 -1.71 13.98 -31.61
C GLY A 126 -2.22 14.70 -32.87
N ALA A 127 -2.87 15.85 -32.73
CA ALA A 127 -3.35 16.64 -33.87
C ALA A 127 -2.17 17.31 -34.60
N LEU A 128 -1.28 17.96 -33.84
CA LEU A 128 -0.06 18.57 -34.37
C LEU A 128 0.90 17.51 -34.94
N TYR A 129 1.02 16.35 -34.26
CA TYR A 129 1.83 15.23 -34.74
C TYR A 129 1.35 14.71 -36.10
N LEU A 130 0.04 14.63 -36.32
CA LEU A 130 -0.53 14.22 -37.61
C LEU A 130 -0.38 15.28 -38.70
N ALA A 131 -0.53 16.56 -38.36
CA ALA A 131 -0.33 17.67 -39.29
C ALA A 131 1.12 17.70 -39.79
N ASP A 132 2.10 17.60 -38.88
CA ASP A 132 3.52 17.55 -39.23
C ASP A 132 3.89 16.30 -40.04
N ARG A 133 3.32 15.12 -39.71
CA ARG A 133 3.52 13.90 -40.51
C ARG A 133 2.96 14.03 -41.94
N ARG A 134 1.83 14.72 -42.11
CA ARG A 134 1.19 14.93 -43.42
C ARG A 134 1.87 16.02 -44.25
N SER A 135 2.51 17.01 -43.64
CA SER A 135 3.32 18.02 -44.35
C SER A 135 4.69 17.50 -44.79
N GLY A 136 5.01 16.23 -44.52
CA GLY A 136 6.27 15.58 -44.93
C GLY A 136 7.45 15.87 -44.00
N ALA A 137 7.21 16.38 -42.79
CA ALA A 137 8.29 16.68 -41.85
C ALA A 137 8.99 15.40 -41.36
N VAL A 138 10.31 15.37 -41.51
CA VAL A 138 11.19 14.25 -41.12
C VAL A 138 11.73 14.42 -39.70
N ASN A 139 12.23 13.33 -39.10
CA ASN A 139 12.90 13.33 -37.79
C ASN A 139 12.08 13.99 -36.67
N LEU A 140 10.79 13.65 -36.57
CA LEU A 140 9.85 14.26 -35.63
C LEU A 140 10.26 14.00 -34.16
N LEU A 141 10.86 15.02 -33.53
CA LEU A 141 11.30 14.95 -32.14
C LEU A 141 10.08 14.91 -31.21
N ILE A 142 9.81 13.73 -30.64
CA ILE A 142 8.69 13.45 -29.74
C ILE A 142 8.45 14.54 -28.65
N PRO A 143 9.48 15.16 -28.00
CA PRO A 143 9.28 16.25 -27.04
C PRO A 143 8.50 17.47 -27.55
N ARG A 144 8.52 17.77 -28.85
CA ARG A 144 7.71 18.84 -29.49
C ARG A 144 6.21 18.60 -29.27
N TYR A 145 5.78 17.36 -29.49
CA TYR A 145 4.39 16.93 -29.33
C TYR A 145 4.05 16.65 -27.87
N GLN A 146 5.06 16.31 -27.06
CA GLN A 146 4.93 16.09 -25.62
C GLN A 146 5.06 17.36 -24.75
N ALA A 147 4.70 18.54 -25.28
CA ALA A 147 4.71 19.82 -24.56
C ALA A 147 6.03 20.17 -23.83
N GLY A 148 7.18 19.69 -24.34
CA GLY A 148 8.52 19.87 -23.77
C GLY A 148 8.93 18.83 -22.71
N PHE A 149 8.08 17.84 -22.39
CA PHE A 149 8.51 16.66 -21.63
C PHE A 149 9.31 15.71 -22.55
N ARG A 150 10.28 14.98 -22.00
CA ARG A 150 10.96 13.89 -22.72
C ARG A 150 9.94 12.84 -23.19
N ALA A 151 10.27 12.12 -24.26
CA ALA A 151 9.55 10.89 -24.64
C ALA A 151 9.29 10.01 -23.40
N ALA A 152 8.11 9.40 -23.33
CA ALA A 152 7.69 8.66 -22.13
C ALA A 152 8.74 7.62 -21.71
N SER A 153 9.20 7.72 -20.47
CA SER A 153 10.15 6.78 -19.87
C SER A 153 9.49 5.46 -19.47
N MET A 154 8.16 5.48 -19.34
CA MET A 154 7.32 4.30 -19.34
C MET A 154 5.93 4.67 -19.87
N PHE A 155 5.30 3.74 -20.59
CA PHE A 155 3.84 3.66 -20.73
C PHE A 155 3.47 2.19 -20.58
N GLU A 156 2.55 1.88 -19.65
CA GLU A 156 1.98 0.55 -19.47
C GLU A 156 0.46 0.65 -19.46
N ALA A 157 -0.20 -0.12 -20.31
CA ALA A 157 -1.65 -0.20 -20.40
C ALA A 157 -2.09 -1.66 -20.35
N GLY A 158 -3.16 -1.91 -19.61
CA GLY A 158 -3.64 -3.26 -19.36
C GLY A 158 -5.11 -3.28 -18.94
N PRO A 159 -5.64 -4.45 -18.55
CA PRO A 159 -7.08 -4.61 -18.41
C PRO A 159 -7.73 -3.85 -17.25
N SER A 160 -7.00 -3.20 -16.33
CA SER A 160 -7.58 -2.30 -15.32
C SER A 160 -7.56 -0.82 -15.73
N GLY A 161 -6.57 -0.39 -16.51
CA GLY A 161 -6.26 1.02 -16.74
C GLY A 161 -4.89 1.22 -17.37
N TYR A 162 -4.23 2.35 -17.08
CA TYR A 162 -2.86 2.62 -17.54
C TYR A 162 -2.06 3.46 -16.54
N ASP A 163 -0.73 3.33 -16.62
CA ASP A 163 0.28 4.12 -15.93
C ASP A 163 1.32 4.62 -16.93
N ALA A 164 1.77 5.86 -16.77
CA ALA A 164 2.82 6.43 -17.61
C ALA A 164 3.76 7.34 -16.82
N VAL A 165 5.04 7.33 -17.19
CA VAL A 165 6.12 8.07 -16.53
C VAL A 165 6.82 8.98 -17.53
N PHE A 166 6.89 10.27 -17.19
CA PHE A 166 7.48 11.32 -18.00
C PHE A 166 8.56 12.08 -17.22
N LEU A 167 9.52 12.69 -17.93
CA LEU A 167 10.59 13.49 -17.33
C LEU A 167 10.55 14.91 -17.91
N LEU A 168 10.61 15.92 -17.04
CA LEU A 168 10.82 17.33 -17.43
C LEU A 168 12.20 17.81 -16.98
N ASP A 169 13.10 18.01 -17.94
CA ASP A 169 14.45 18.52 -17.70
C ASP A 169 14.47 19.86 -16.96
N HIS A 170 15.59 20.14 -16.30
CA HIS A 170 15.89 21.49 -15.82
C HIS A 170 16.04 22.45 -17.00
N GLY A 171 15.69 23.73 -16.82
CA GLY A 171 15.75 24.73 -17.90
C GLY A 171 14.68 24.64 -19.00
N ALA A 172 14.00 23.50 -19.18
CA ALA A 172 13.04 23.29 -20.27
C ALA A 172 11.96 24.39 -20.39
N ASP A 173 11.95 25.06 -21.55
CA ASP A 173 11.34 26.36 -21.86
C ASP A 173 9.86 26.52 -21.47
N GLY A 174 9.33 27.72 -21.26
CA GLY A 174 9.98 29.04 -21.15
C GLY A 174 9.20 30.03 -20.26
N ASN A 175 8.01 29.63 -19.78
CA ASN A 175 7.16 30.34 -18.81
C ASN A 175 7.08 29.57 -17.46
N MET A 176 8.02 28.66 -17.21
CA MET A 176 8.08 27.90 -15.95
C MET A 176 8.81 28.71 -14.87
N PRO A 177 8.36 28.66 -13.60
CA PRO A 177 9.16 29.14 -12.48
C PRO A 177 10.54 28.45 -12.44
N SER A 178 11.57 29.22 -12.13
CA SER A 178 12.92 28.67 -11.94
C SER A 178 12.94 27.65 -10.79
N ARG A 179 13.73 26.58 -10.95
CA ARG A 179 13.89 25.48 -9.99
C ARG A 179 15.31 25.48 -9.45
N VAL A 180 15.45 25.28 -8.14
CA VAL A 180 16.74 25.01 -7.48
C VAL A 180 17.13 23.55 -7.70
N TYR A 181 16.13 22.64 -7.68
CA TYR A 181 16.32 21.23 -8.02
C TYR A 181 16.83 21.05 -9.45
N SER A 182 17.99 20.41 -9.61
CA SER A 182 18.75 20.41 -10.89
C SER A 182 18.61 19.15 -11.73
N GLN A 183 17.89 18.13 -11.24
CA GLN A 183 17.64 16.90 -12.00
C GLN A 183 16.31 17.00 -12.76
N PRO A 184 16.07 16.14 -13.78
CA PRO A 184 14.76 16.04 -14.41
C PRO A 184 13.68 15.67 -13.38
N VAL A 185 12.50 16.29 -13.49
CA VAL A 185 11.36 16.01 -12.60
C VAL A 185 10.55 14.86 -13.19
N GLU A 186 10.43 13.78 -12.43
CA GLU A 186 9.59 12.62 -12.74
C GLU A 186 8.11 12.94 -12.48
N VAL A 187 7.27 12.74 -13.50
CA VAL A 187 5.81 12.88 -13.43
C VAL A 187 5.17 11.55 -13.78
N GLN A 188 4.48 10.96 -12.81
CA GLN A 188 3.67 9.75 -13.01
C GLN A 188 2.21 10.16 -13.24
N ILE A 189 1.53 9.54 -14.21
CA ILE A 189 0.07 9.61 -14.35
C ILE A 189 -0.51 8.20 -14.35
N THR A 190 -1.54 8.00 -13.53
CA THR A 190 -2.30 6.75 -13.42
C THR A 190 -3.78 7.02 -13.66
N ALA A 191 -4.45 6.13 -14.39
CA ALA A 191 -5.92 6.09 -14.48
C ALA A 191 -6.43 4.65 -14.41
N SER A 192 -7.56 4.43 -13.74
CA SER A 192 -8.04 3.08 -13.42
C SER A 192 -9.56 2.97 -13.51
N LEU A 193 -10.06 1.83 -14.00
CA LEU A 193 -11.43 1.39 -13.75
C LEU A 193 -11.63 0.97 -12.29
N LEU A 194 -10.59 0.41 -11.69
CA LEU A 194 -10.61 -0.24 -10.38
C LEU A 194 -10.26 0.78 -9.30
N ILE A 195 -11.15 0.92 -8.31
CA ILE A 195 -10.95 1.76 -7.13
C ILE A 195 -11.11 0.89 -5.90
N TYR A 196 -10.04 0.78 -5.11
CA TYR A 196 -10.05 -0.03 -3.89
C TYR A 196 -10.77 0.73 -2.77
N ASP A 197 -11.80 0.09 -2.20
CA ASP A 197 -12.70 0.71 -1.23
C ASP A 197 -12.11 0.63 0.20
N ILE A 198 -10.98 1.31 0.42
CA ILE A 198 -10.30 1.36 1.72
C ILE A 198 -10.79 2.52 2.61
N ARG A 199 -10.74 2.31 3.92
CA ARG A 199 -11.13 3.32 4.94
C ARG A 199 -9.99 4.33 5.16
N ASP A 200 -9.92 5.34 4.29
CA ASP A 200 -8.95 6.43 4.39
C ASP A 200 -9.53 7.66 5.11
N PRO A 201 -9.03 8.05 6.30
CA PRO A 201 -9.55 9.20 7.05
C PRO A 201 -9.17 10.55 6.42
N LEU A 202 -8.32 10.58 5.38
CA LEU A 202 -7.92 11.78 4.65
C LEU A 202 -8.59 11.93 3.27
N ALA A 203 -9.45 10.99 2.87
CA ALA A 203 -10.06 10.94 1.55
C ALA A 203 -10.83 12.23 1.19
N GLY A 204 -10.63 12.72 -0.03
CA GLY A 204 -11.31 13.90 -0.58
C GLY A 204 -10.94 15.25 0.03
N LYS A 205 -10.01 15.32 1.00
CA LYS A 205 -9.66 16.56 1.73
C LYS A 205 -8.71 17.51 0.97
N GLY A 206 -8.43 17.24 -0.31
CA GLY A 206 -7.51 18.03 -1.13
C GLY A 206 -7.99 19.44 -1.50
N GLU A 207 -7.04 20.34 -1.72
CA GLU A 207 -7.26 21.74 -2.07
C GLU A 207 -7.81 21.88 -3.51
N PRO A 208 -8.88 22.66 -3.77
CA PRO A 208 -9.39 22.85 -5.12
C PRO A 208 -8.47 23.76 -5.95
N VAL A 209 -8.01 23.26 -7.11
CA VAL A 209 -7.02 23.95 -7.96
C VAL A 209 -7.70 25.02 -8.83
N LYS A 210 -7.87 26.23 -8.25
CA LYS A 210 -8.60 27.35 -8.87
C LYS A 210 -8.07 27.74 -10.26
N SER A 211 -6.77 27.60 -10.52
CA SER A 211 -6.11 27.87 -11.82
C SER A 211 -6.59 26.98 -12.96
N LEU A 212 -7.29 25.87 -12.66
CA LEU A 212 -7.69 24.84 -13.60
C LEU A 212 -9.17 24.43 -13.51
N ALA A 213 -9.93 25.02 -12.59
CA ALA A 213 -11.32 24.61 -12.29
C ALA A 213 -12.25 24.66 -13.52
N THR A 214 -12.02 25.57 -14.49
CA THR A 214 -12.80 25.64 -15.74
C THR A 214 -12.64 24.41 -16.63
N GLN A 215 -11.45 23.77 -16.60
CA GLN A 215 -11.16 22.57 -17.39
C GLN A 215 -11.39 21.29 -16.58
N PHE A 216 -11.04 21.31 -15.29
CA PHE A 216 -11.11 20.18 -14.37
C PHE A 216 -11.80 20.61 -13.06
N PRO A 217 -13.15 20.71 -13.03
CA PRO A 217 -13.89 21.35 -11.93
C PRO A 217 -13.80 20.62 -10.58
N ASN A 218 -13.41 19.35 -10.58
CA ASN A 218 -13.15 18.59 -9.35
C ASN A 218 -11.66 18.34 -9.06
N LEU A 219 -10.74 19.03 -9.75
CA LEU A 219 -9.29 18.84 -9.56
C LEU A 219 -8.85 19.26 -8.16
N ARG A 220 -8.33 18.29 -7.40
CA ARG A 220 -7.79 18.47 -6.05
C ARG A 220 -6.28 18.27 -6.02
N ARG A 221 -5.59 19.19 -5.37
CA ARG A 221 -4.17 19.09 -4.99
C ARG A 221 -4.08 18.51 -3.58
N VAL A 222 -3.22 17.53 -3.40
CA VAL A 222 -2.92 16.89 -2.12
C VAL A 222 -1.40 16.77 -2.01
N ILE A 223 -0.81 17.15 -0.88
CA ILE A 223 0.53 16.67 -0.50
C ILE A 223 0.29 15.53 0.49
N ARG A 224 0.87 14.35 0.21
CA ARG A 224 0.70 13.15 1.03
C ARG A 224 1.69 12.06 0.64
N GLU A 225 2.20 11.36 1.65
CA GLU A 225 3.00 10.12 1.56
C GLU A 225 4.27 10.29 0.71
N GLY A 226 4.85 11.50 0.72
CA GLY A 226 6.04 11.86 -0.07
C GLY A 226 5.77 12.27 -1.52
N TYR A 227 4.53 12.59 -1.87
CA TYR A 227 4.13 13.04 -3.20
C TYR A 227 3.27 14.31 -3.13
N VAL A 228 3.40 15.17 -4.15
CA VAL A 228 2.30 16.05 -4.54
C VAL A 228 1.47 15.32 -5.58
N ARG A 229 0.16 15.25 -5.35
CA ARG A 229 -0.83 14.54 -6.16
C ARG A 229 -1.88 15.54 -6.62
N TYR A 230 -2.28 15.41 -7.87
CA TYR A 230 -3.31 16.19 -8.53
C TYR A 230 -4.36 15.21 -9.07
N ALA A 231 -5.45 15.04 -8.30
CA ALA A 231 -6.50 14.05 -8.53
C ALA A 231 -7.75 14.70 -9.13
N PHE A 232 -8.31 14.12 -10.19
CA PHE A 232 -9.50 14.63 -10.88
C PHE A 232 -10.31 13.52 -11.53
N THR A 233 -11.56 13.84 -11.92
CA THR A 233 -12.41 12.93 -12.71
C THR A 233 -12.61 13.51 -14.11
N ARG A 234 -12.35 12.70 -15.15
CA ARG A 234 -12.68 13.02 -16.53
C ARG A 234 -13.41 11.83 -17.15
N PHE A 235 -14.49 12.07 -17.90
CA PHE A 235 -15.28 10.98 -18.51
C PHE A 235 -15.73 9.91 -17.50
N GLY A 236 -16.03 10.27 -16.25
CA GLY A 236 -16.38 9.32 -15.17
C GLY A 236 -15.21 8.53 -14.55
N VAL A 237 -14.01 8.59 -15.15
CA VAL A 237 -12.79 7.91 -14.70
C VAL A 237 -11.96 8.84 -13.79
N PRO A 238 -11.42 8.35 -12.66
CA PRO A 238 -10.43 9.10 -11.87
C PRO A 238 -9.03 8.97 -12.47
N TYR A 239 -8.33 10.10 -12.54
CA TYR A 239 -6.93 10.22 -12.96
C TYR A 239 -6.17 10.91 -11.84
N VAL A 240 -4.92 10.47 -11.62
CA VAL A 240 -4.02 11.12 -10.67
C VAL A 240 -2.68 11.35 -11.33
N VAL A 241 -2.28 12.63 -11.41
CA VAL A 241 -0.92 13.05 -11.73
C VAL A 241 -0.17 13.17 -10.41
N SER A 242 1.02 12.56 -10.29
CA SER A 242 1.80 12.59 -9.07
C SER A 242 3.30 12.78 -9.33
N ILE A 243 3.95 13.52 -8.42
CA ILE A 243 5.38 13.82 -8.46
C ILE A 243 5.93 13.58 -7.06
N GLN A 244 6.99 12.78 -6.94
CA GLN A 244 7.65 12.54 -5.66
C GLN A 244 8.38 13.81 -5.20
N CYS A 245 8.13 14.27 -3.98
CA CYS A 245 8.69 15.51 -3.44
C CYS A 245 8.67 15.51 -1.91
N LEU A 246 9.46 16.40 -1.29
CA LEU A 246 9.36 16.66 0.14
C LEU A 246 8.83 18.07 0.38
N ASP A 247 7.80 18.22 1.22
CA ASP A 247 7.26 19.54 1.55
C ASP A 247 8.20 20.27 2.51
N SER A 248 9.12 21.03 1.93
CA SER A 248 10.31 21.54 2.59
C SER A 248 11.00 22.59 1.72
N VAL A 249 12.01 23.27 2.27
CA VAL A 249 12.88 24.15 1.48
C VAL A 249 13.57 23.37 0.36
N ALA A 250 13.48 23.92 -0.85
CA ALA A 250 14.09 23.43 -2.09
C ALA A 250 15.61 23.24 -1.96
N ARG A 251 16.16 22.20 -2.59
CA ARG A 251 17.61 21.94 -2.69
C ARG A 251 17.95 21.33 -4.04
N SER A 252 19.17 21.55 -4.53
CA SER A 252 19.62 21.04 -5.84
C SER A 252 19.43 19.53 -6.03
N LYS A 253 19.60 18.74 -4.96
CA LYS A 253 19.40 17.28 -4.95
C LYS A 253 18.05 16.82 -4.38
N ARG A 254 17.14 17.71 -3.97
CA ARG A 254 15.84 17.36 -3.36
C ARG A 254 14.72 18.31 -3.79
N LEU A 255 13.82 17.80 -4.63
CA LEU A 255 12.67 18.52 -5.16
C LEU A 255 11.69 18.89 -4.04
N SER A 256 11.36 20.18 -3.92
CA SER A 256 10.29 20.63 -3.03
C SER A 256 8.91 20.43 -3.67
N CYS A 257 7.88 20.16 -2.86
CA CYS A 257 6.51 20.06 -3.37
C CYS A 257 6.00 21.41 -3.94
N ARG A 258 6.62 22.53 -3.56
CA ARG A 258 6.42 23.86 -4.16
C ARG A 258 6.97 23.98 -5.58
N GLU A 259 8.14 23.41 -5.87
CA GLU A 259 8.71 23.34 -7.23
C GLU A 259 7.99 22.31 -8.11
N ALA A 260 7.50 21.21 -7.52
CA ALA A 260 6.76 20.17 -8.22
C ALA A 260 5.37 20.64 -8.68
N SER A 261 4.68 21.46 -7.88
CA SER A 261 3.28 21.89 -8.16
C SER A 261 3.12 22.56 -9.56
N PRO A 262 3.96 23.54 -9.97
CA PRO A 262 3.93 24.08 -11.35
C PRO A 262 4.20 23.05 -12.45
N VAL A 263 5.03 22.02 -12.20
CA VAL A 263 5.32 20.97 -13.19
C VAL A 263 4.09 20.09 -13.40
N ALA A 264 3.39 19.72 -12.33
CA ALA A 264 2.11 19.01 -12.42
C ALA A 264 1.04 19.86 -13.15
N GLU A 265 0.94 21.16 -12.87
CA GLU A 265 0.00 22.03 -13.59
C GLU A 265 0.34 22.22 -15.07
N ARG A 266 1.63 22.25 -15.46
CA ARG A 266 2.03 22.21 -16.89
C ARG A 266 1.60 20.89 -17.53
N PHE A 267 1.84 19.77 -16.85
CA PHE A 267 1.48 18.44 -17.34
C PHE A 267 -0.04 18.30 -17.55
N ILE A 268 -0.85 18.72 -16.58
CA ILE A 268 -2.32 18.65 -16.63
C ILE A 268 -2.90 19.52 -17.76
N LYS A 269 -2.34 20.72 -17.97
CA LYS A 269 -2.73 21.63 -19.09
C LYS A 269 -2.44 21.04 -20.47
N ALA A 270 -1.49 20.11 -20.57
CA ALA A 270 -1.11 19.46 -21.82
C ALA A 270 -1.92 18.19 -22.14
N LEU A 271 -2.77 17.69 -21.21
CA LEU A 271 -3.47 16.41 -21.38
C LEU A 271 -4.48 16.43 -22.55
N ARG A 272 -4.26 15.53 -23.51
CA ARG A 272 -5.11 15.26 -24.68
C ARG A 272 -5.58 13.80 -24.70
N ILE A 273 -6.60 13.48 -25.50
CA ILE A 273 -6.95 12.10 -25.80
C ILE A 273 -5.84 11.47 -26.67
N ALA A 274 -5.08 10.56 -26.10
CA ALA A 274 -4.04 9.80 -26.79
C ALA A 274 -4.48 8.40 -27.23
N GLY A 275 -5.54 7.83 -26.65
CA GLY A 275 -6.05 6.51 -27.04
C GLY A 275 -6.90 5.76 -26.01
N GLY A 276 -6.74 4.44 -25.95
CA GLY A 276 -7.56 3.50 -25.16
C GLY A 276 -8.63 2.82 -26.02
N THR A 277 -9.42 1.90 -25.45
CA THR A 277 -10.49 1.20 -26.18
C THR A 277 -11.75 1.03 -25.31
N PRO A 278 -12.96 1.33 -25.83
CA PRO A 278 -14.22 0.98 -25.18
C PRO A 278 -14.32 -0.54 -24.94
N ARG A 279 -14.52 -0.94 -23.68
CA ARG A 279 -14.76 -2.33 -23.27
C ARG A 279 -16.15 -2.46 -22.63
N ASP A 280 -16.67 -3.68 -22.57
CA ASP A 280 -17.96 -3.95 -21.92
C ASP A 280 -17.96 -3.55 -20.44
N PRO A 281 -19.09 -3.03 -19.91
CA PRO A 281 -19.22 -2.69 -18.50
C PRO A 281 -18.96 -3.89 -17.60
N ARG A 282 -18.17 -3.67 -16.54
CA ARG A 282 -17.95 -4.64 -15.45
C ARG A 282 -18.77 -4.25 -14.21
N TYR A 283 -18.82 -5.17 -13.26
CA TYR A 283 -19.48 -5.02 -11.96
C TYR A 283 -18.45 -4.89 -10.83
N ASN A 284 -18.84 -4.28 -9.72
CA ASN A 284 -18.01 -4.17 -8.52
C ASN A 284 -17.57 -5.56 -8.02
N ILE A 285 -16.34 -5.66 -7.53
CA ILE A 285 -15.80 -6.87 -6.93
C ILE A 285 -16.05 -6.77 -5.42
N ALA A 286 -16.85 -7.69 -4.88
CA ALA A 286 -17.13 -7.74 -3.44
C ALA A 286 -15.99 -8.43 -2.67
N SER A 287 -15.68 -7.96 -1.47
CA SER A 287 -14.77 -8.64 -0.53
C SER A 287 -15.23 -10.06 -0.22
N TYR A 288 -14.37 -11.05 -0.43
CA TYR A 288 -14.57 -12.47 -0.09
C TYR A 288 -13.46 -13.00 0.82
N ALA A 289 -13.66 -14.17 1.44
CA ALA A 289 -12.66 -14.81 2.29
C ALA A 289 -11.42 -15.23 1.47
N SER A 290 -10.23 -14.90 1.96
CA SER A 290 -8.97 -15.26 1.30
C SER A 290 -8.63 -16.74 1.53
N GLU A 291 -8.25 -17.44 0.47
CA GLU A 291 -7.80 -18.82 0.55
C GLU A 291 -6.51 -18.95 1.38
N ARG A 292 -6.51 -19.92 2.29
CA ARG A 292 -5.41 -20.27 3.21
C ARG A 292 -5.31 -21.80 3.30
N PRO A 293 -4.13 -22.39 3.61
CA PRO A 293 -4.01 -23.82 3.85
C PRO A 293 -4.96 -24.32 4.95
N ILE A 294 -5.41 -25.58 4.83
CA ILE A 294 -6.31 -26.22 5.79
C ILE A 294 -5.52 -26.73 7.01
N ALA A 295 -4.38 -27.39 6.77
CA ALA A 295 -3.48 -27.84 7.83
C ALA A 295 -2.70 -26.66 8.43
N TYR A 296 -2.48 -26.68 9.74
CA TYR A 296 -1.60 -25.72 10.42
C TYR A 296 -0.14 -26.14 10.34
N ASP A 297 0.74 -25.15 10.22
CA ASP A 297 2.19 -25.32 10.32
C ASP A 297 2.63 -25.54 11.78
N ALA A 298 3.67 -26.36 11.99
CA ALA A 298 4.18 -26.76 13.30
C ALA A 298 4.95 -25.65 14.04
N ASP A 299 5.53 -24.69 13.31
CA ASP A 299 6.41 -23.65 13.86
C ASP A 299 5.89 -22.22 13.58
N PHE A 300 5.29 -21.98 12.40
CA PHE A 300 4.91 -20.64 11.97
C PHE A 300 3.82 -20.04 12.85
N THR A 301 4.20 -19.01 13.59
CA THR A 301 3.32 -18.17 14.40
C THR A 301 3.49 -16.70 14.04
N TYR A 302 2.44 -15.92 14.24
CA TYR A 302 2.41 -14.48 13.98
C TYR A 302 1.57 -13.76 15.04
N ARG A 303 1.94 -12.54 15.43
CA ARG A 303 1.11 -11.69 16.31
C ARG A 303 -0.08 -11.10 15.53
N PRO A 304 -1.22 -10.80 16.18
CA PRO A 304 -2.37 -10.17 15.55
C PRO A 304 -2.03 -8.96 14.67
N PRO A 305 -2.71 -8.75 13.52
CA PRO A 305 -2.49 -7.59 12.66
C PRO A 305 -2.75 -6.26 13.40
N GLY A 306 -1.83 -5.31 13.26
CA GLY A 306 -1.79 -4.06 14.03
C GLY A 306 -1.09 -4.15 15.40
N GLU A 307 -0.68 -5.34 15.88
CA GLU A 307 0.07 -5.50 17.13
C GLU A 307 1.57 -5.20 16.94
N ILE A 308 1.89 -3.92 16.73
CA ILE A 308 3.28 -3.42 16.73
C ILE A 308 3.93 -3.55 18.12
N ILE A 309 5.26 -3.45 18.21
CA ILE A 309 5.97 -3.52 19.50
C ILE A 309 5.48 -2.42 20.45
N ALA A 310 5.30 -2.73 21.74
CA ALA A 310 4.82 -1.76 22.73
C ALA A 310 5.64 -0.44 22.70
N ASN A 311 4.94 0.68 22.67
CA ASN A 311 5.47 2.05 22.58
C ASN A 311 6.37 2.37 21.36
N SER A 312 6.42 1.49 20.34
CA SER A 312 7.17 1.73 19.10
C SER A 312 6.51 2.75 18.15
N GLY A 313 5.18 2.87 18.19
CA GLY A 313 4.39 3.67 17.25
C GLY A 313 4.62 5.18 17.36
N TYR A 314 4.22 5.91 16.31
CA TYR A 314 4.37 7.37 16.27
C TYR A 314 3.57 8.03 17.40
N ARG A 315 4.25 8.82 18.25
CA ARG A 315 3.69 9.41 19.49
C ARG A 315 2.97 8.39 20.40
N GLY A 316 3.51 7.17 20.49
CA GLY A 316 3.00 6.13 21.39
C GLY A 316 1.63 5.55 21.01
N GLN A 317 1.17 5.78 19.78
CA GLN A 317 -0.05 5.13 19.28
C GLN A 317 0.19 3.64 18.98
N GLY A 318 -0.89 2.85 18.96
CA GLY A 318 -0.87 1.47 18.46
C GLY A 318 -0.83 1.39 16.93
N GLY A 319 -0.78 0.16 16.41
CA GLY A 319 -0.76 -0.08 14.97
C GLY A 319 -2.14 -0.01 14.29
N HIS A 320 -2.15 -0.21 12.97
CA HIS A 320 -3.37 -0.25 12.16
C HIS A 320 -3.82 -1.70 11.95
N GLN A 321 -4.89 -2.10 12.63
CA GLN A 321 -5.49 -3.42 12.44
C GLN A 321 -6.15 -3.52 11.05
N ASP A 322 -5.58 -4.35 10.19
CA ASP A 322 -6.11 -4.70 8.87
C ASP A 322 -6.07 -6.22 8.66
N PHE A 323 -7.17 -6.78 8.17
CA PHE A 323 -7.30 -8.21 7.83
C PHE A 323 -7.32 -8.43 6.31
N THR A 324 -6.93 -7.42 5.53
CA THR A 324 -7.05 -7.43 4.07
C THR A 324 -5.84 -8.09 3.40
N VAL A 325 -6.11 -9.11 2.59
CA VAL A 325 -5.18 -9.65 1.59
C VAL A 325 -5.41 -8.87 0.30
N TYR A 326 -4.62 -7.81 0.10
CA TYR A 326 -4.80 -6.84 -0.99
C TYR A 326 -4.57 -7.42 -2.39
N SER A 327 -3.83 -8.52 -2.46
CA SER A 327 -3.55 -9.29 -3.66
C SER A 327 -3.11 -10.70 -3.27
N GLN A 328 -3.47 -11.71 -4.07
CA GLN A 328 -2.85 -13.03 -3.95
C GLN A 328 -1.47 -12.96 -4.59
N ILE A 329 -0.41 -13.05 -3.76
CA ILE A 329 0.98 -12.92 -4.21
C ILE A 329 1.84 -14.14 -3.88
N ARG A 330 2.96 -14.26 -4.60
CA ARG A 330 4.17 -14.99 -4.17
C ARG A 330 4.88 -14.20 -3.08
N PHE A 331 5.36 -14.88 -2.03
CA PHE A 331 6.16 -14.24 -0.98
C PHE A 331 7.47 -13.64 -1.55
N PRO A 332 7.90 -12.42 -1.15
CA PRO A 332 8.97 -11.68 -1.84
C PRO A 332 10.39 -12.20 -1.63
N ILE A 333 10.67 -12.98 -0.60
CA ILE A 333 11.96 -13.70 -0.45
C ILE A 333 11.79 -15.09 -1.09
N GLU A 334 12.80 -15.56 -1.83
CA GLU A 334 12.70 -16.80 -2.61
C GLU A 334 12.38 -18.03 -1.73
N LYS A 335 12.94 -18.12 -0.51
CA LYS A 335 12.84 -19.32 0.33
C LYS A 335 12.45 -18.98 1.77
N ALA A 336 11.78 -19.94 2.40
CA ALA A 336 11.58 -19.98 3.85
C ALA A 336 12.82 -20.63 4.53
N PRO A 337 13.05 -20.37 5.84
CA PRO A 337 12.29 -19.46 6.69
C PRO A 337 12.56 -17.98 6.39
N ALA A 338 11.65 -17.11 6.82
CA ALA A 338 11.81 -15.66 6.81
C ALA A 338 11.15 -15.05 8.06
N PHE A 339 11.53 -13.84 8.45
CA PHE A 339 11.15 -13.24 9.73
C PHE A 339 10.67 -11.80 9.57
N ALA A 340 9.34 -11.62 9.54
CA ALA A 340 8.69 -10.32 9.42
C ALA A 340 8.61 -9.65 10.80
N ASN A 341 9.71 -9.02 11.23
CA ASN A 341 9.90 -8.45 12.57
C ASN A 341 10.53 -7.03 12.45
N SER A 342 10.26 -6.11 13.39
CA SER A 342 10.81 -4.73 13.41
C SER A 342 12.31 -4.61 13.07
N GLN A 343 12.71 -3.63 12.25
CA GLN A 343 14.10 -3.22 12.12
C GLN A 343 14.60 -2.37 13.30
N SER A 344 13.80 -1.42 13.79
CA SER A 344 14.28 -0.41 14.76
C SER A 344 14.24 -0.85 16.21
N PHE A 345 13.24 -1.65 16.60
CA PHE A 345 12.93 -1.99 17.99
C PHE A 345 13.23 -3.46 18.31
N LEU A 346 14.16 -4.04 17.56
CA LEU A 346 14.70 -5.39 17.74
C LEU A 346 16.24 -5.34 17.72
N ASN A 347 16.91 -6.49 17.82
CA ASN A 347 18.35 -6.56 18.09
C ASN A 347 19.18 -5.93 16.97
N TRP A 348 20.24 -5.22 17.36
CA TRP A 348 20.99 -4.22 16.58
C TRP A 348 20.22 -2.94 16.19
N GLY A 349 18.88 -2.95 16.20
CA GLY A 349 17.99 -1.88 15.73
C GLY A 349 18.26 -0.47 16.27
N ASP A 350 18.06 0.53 15.42
CA ASP A 350 18.48 1.92 15.61
C ASP A 350 17.59 2.74 16.59
N CYS A 351 16.49 2.17 17.06
CA CYS A 351 15.45 2.83 17.85
C CYS A 351 14.82 4.07 17.16
N ASN A 352 14.75 4.07 15.82
CA ASN A 352 14.37 5.22 14.98
C ASN A 352 15.12 6.50 15.41
N LEU A 353 16.43 6.38 15.63
CA LEU A 353 17.34 7.43 16.11
C LEU A 353 16.91 8.17 17.40
N THR A 354 15.90 7.68 18.13
CA THR A 354 15.39 8.35 19.36
C THR A 354 16.26 8.13 20.60
N GLY A 355 17.36 7.40 20.43
CA GLY A 355 18.36 7.12 21.45
C GLY A 355 18.16 5.78 22.15
N ARG A 356 19.28 5.23 22.61
CA ARG A 356 19.36 4.00 23.39
C ARG A 356 19.68 4.31 24.86
N VAL A 357 19.48 3.32 25.74
CA VAL A 357 19.88 3.32 27.16
C VAL A 357 20.83 2.14 27.38
N SER A 358 21.87 2.35 28.21
CA SER A 358 22.95 1.38 28.48
C SER A 358 23.75 0.91 27.25
N PHE A 359 23.66 1.64 26.13
CA PHE A 359 24.29 1.23 24.87
C PHE A 359 25.81 1.44 24.88
N ALA A 360 26.54 0.34 24.63
CA ALA A 360 27.90 0.33 24.13
C ALA A 360 27.93 -0.43 22.78
N PRO A 361 28.86 -0.08 21.86
CA PRO A 361 28.92 -0.65 20.51
C PRO A 361 29.72 -1.96 20.44
N THR A 362 29.77 -2.76 21.51
CA THR A 362 30.42 -4.09 21.50
C THR A 362 29.39 -5.17 21.16
N LYS A 363 29.81 -6.18 20.39
CA LYS A 363 28.90 -7.26 19.98
C LYS A 363 28.26 -7.93 21.19
N GLY A 364 26.93 -7.99 21.22
CA GLY A 364 26.15 -8.64 22.27
C GLY A 364 25.86 -7.78 23.50
N ASP A 365 26.38 -6.54 23.57
CA ASP A 365 26.10 -5.65 24.72
C ASP A 365 24.61 -5.36 24.86
N PRO A 366 24.03 -5.46 26.07
CA PRO A 366 22.61 -5.24 26.30
C PRO A 366 22.27 -3.74 26.31
N TYR A 367 21.24 -3.37 25.54
CA TYR A 367 20.67 -2.02 25.54
C TYR A 367 19.14 -2.07 25.53
N ARG A 368 18.50 -0.90 25.60
CA ARG A 368 17.10 -0.75 25.19
C ARG A 368 16.86 0.58 24.49
N CYS A 369 15.76 0.70 23.76
CA CYS A 369 15.36 1.97 23.15
C CYS A 369 14.79 2.92 24.22
N LYS A 370 14.99 4.24 24.09
CA LYS A 370 14.41 5.22 25.03
C LYS A 370 12.87 5.26 25.05
N ARG A 371 12.21 4.63 24.07
CA ARG A 371 10.74 4.57 23.97
C ARG A 371 10.11 3.35 24.64
N ASN A 372 10.84 2.26 24.88
CA ASN A 372 10.27 1.03 25.41
C ASN A 372 11.24 0.21 26.25
N ASP A 373 10.69 -0.60 27.15
CA ASP A 373 11.48 -1.40 28.09
C ASP A 373 11.86 -2.81 27.55
N LYS A 374 11.80 -2.97 26.22
CA LYS A 374 12.29 -4.17 25.54
C LYS A 374 13.82 -4.20 25.61
N GLN A 375 14.36 -5.15 26.35
CA GLN A 375 15.80 -5.44 26.35
C GLN A 375 16.20 -6.01 24.98
N LEU A 376 17.31 -5.50 24.46
CA LEU A 376 17.91 -5.84 23.17
C LEU A 376 19.41 -6.07 23.37
N VAL A 377 20.07 -6.71 22.41
CA VAL A 377 21.52 -6.84 22.32
C VAL A 377 22.06 -6.22 21.03
N PHE A 378 23.27 -5.66 21.08
CA PHE A 378 23.94 -5.11 19.90
C PHE A 378 24.57 -6.23 19.04
N ASP A 379 23.73 -7.02 18.40
CA ASP A 379 24.10 -8.10 17.49
C ASP A 379 22.99 -8.34 16.47
N GLU A 380 23.29 -8.15 15.18
CA GLU A 380 22.33 -8.36 14.09
C GLU A 380 21.99 -9.85 13.91
N SER A 381 22.87 -10.75 14.35
CA SER A 381 22.71 -12.21 14.31
C SER A 381 21.92 -12.80 15.49
N ALA A 382 21.56 -11.98 16.48
CA ALA A 382 20.85 -12.42 17.68
C ALA A 382 19.58 -13.22 17.35
N LYS A 383 19.37 -14.36 18.01
CA LYS A 383 18.34 -15.36 17.69
C LYS A 383 16.93 -14.79 17.51
N GLU A 384 16.56 -13.77 18.26
CA GLU A 384 15.23 -13.13 18.21
C GLU A 384 14.95 -12.37 16.89
N ASN A 385 15.99 -11.96 16.16
CA ASN A 385 15.86 -11.46 14.79
C ASN A 385 15.43 -12.56 13.81
N TYR A 386 15.58 -13.84 14.19
CA TYR A 386 15.35 -15.03 13.37
C TYR A 386 14.43 -16.03 14.07
N SER A 387 13.36 -15.53 14.71
CA SER A 387 12.35 -16.34 15.40
C SER A 387 10.93 -15.86 15.14
N TYR A 388 9.99 -16.81 15.16
CA TYR A 388 8.56 -16.56 15.34
C TYR A 388 8.25 -16.23 16.83
N PRO A 389 7.12 -15.58 17.15
CA PRO A 389 6.09 -15.08 16.24
C PRO A 389 6.57 -13.88 15.42
N TRP A 390 6.10 -13.78 14.17
CA TRP A 390 6.20 -12.53 13.40
C TRP A 390 5.49 -11.38 14.11
N GLN A 391 5.91 -10.14 13.79
CA GLN A 391 5.31 -8.93 14.33
C GLN A 391 5.18 -7.84 13.26
N ASP A 392 3.94 -7.34 13.12
CA ASP A 392 3.58 -6.18 12.32
C ASP A 392 4.48 -4.99 12.71
N ASN A 393 5.01 -4.27 11.71
CA ASN A 393 5.69 -3.00 11.95
C ASN A 393 5.19 -1.82 11.07
N PHE A 394 4.07 -1.95 10.36
CA PHE A 394 3.57 -0.97 9.39
C PHE A 394 3.30 0.43 9.96
N CYS A 395 3.01 0.54 11.26
CA CYS A 395 2.82 1.81 11.97
C CYS A 395 3.83 2.05 13.11
N GLU A 396 4.98 1.36 13.09
CA GLU A 396 6.11 1.78 13.94
C GLU A 396 6.56 3.20 13.56
N THR A 397 7.16 3.90 14.52
CA THR A 397 7.55 5.29 14.32
C THR A 397 8.62 5.43 13.23
N ARG A 398 8.29 6.19 12.19
CA ARG A 398 9.22 6.85 11.28
C ARG A 398 8.76 8.30 11.11
N ASP A 399 9.61 9.12 10.50
CA ASP A 399 9.23 10.44 9.99
C ASP A 399 8.73 10.34 8.53
N PHE A 400 7.91 9.32 8.25
CA PHE A 400 7.21 9.12 6.97
C PHE A 400 5.69 9.21 7.15
N GLU A 401 5.03 9.88 6.20
CA GLU A 401 3.58 9.97 6.12
C GLU A 401 2.97 8.63 5.67
N VAL A 402 1.93 8.16 6.39
CA VAL A 402 1.16 6.92 6.16
C VAL A 402 -0.29 7.17 6.58
N GLY A 403 -1.21 7.41 5.64
CA GLY A 403 -2.56 7.85 5.99
C GLY A 403 -3.46 6.82 6.70
N GLN A 404 -3.10 5.53 6.69
CA GLN A 404 -3.77 4.50 7.49
C GLN A 404 -3.36 4.53 8.99
N CYS A 405 -2.15 4.98 9.31
CA CYS A 405 -1.64 4.98 10.68
C CYS A 405 -2.21 6.13 11.52
N ALA A 406 -2.27 5.94 12.84
CA ALA A 406 -2.72 6.99 13.75
C ALA A 406 -1.82 8.24 13.65
N ASN A 407 -2.43 9.42 13.63
CA ASN A 407 -1.79 10.71 13.30
C ASN A 407 -1.17 10.81 11.89
N GLY A 408 -1.43 9.85 10.98
CA GLY A 408 -0.98 9.90 9.60
C GLY A 408 0.52 9.65 9.40
N MET A 409 1.22 9.09 10.39
CA MET A 409 2.66 8.83 10.37
C MET A 409 2.95 7.37 10.76
N GLY A 410 3.90 6.72 10.10
CA GLY A 410 4.18 5.30 10.28
C GLY A 410 5.30 4.80 9.37
N HIS A 411 5.38 3.48 9.19
CA HIS A 411 6.54 2.83 8.56
C HIS A 411 6.48 2.70 7.04
N GLN A 412 5.30 2.82 6.43
CA GLN A 412 4.97 2.58 5.01
C GLN A 412 4.93 1.11 4.56
N GLY A 413 5.74 0.24 5.16
CA GLY A 413 5.83 -1.18 4.77
C GLY A 413 6.10 -2.13 5.93
N GLN A 414 6.50 -3.35 5.61
CA GLN A 414 6.92 -4.38 6.55
C GLN A 414 8.39 -4.76 6.31
N ASP A 415 9.19 -4.76 7.37
CA ASP A 415 10.54 -5.35 7.35
C ASP A 415 10.47 -6.87 7.40
N ILE A 416 11.27 -7.53 6.56
CA ILE A 416 11.39 -8.98 6.44
C ILE A 416 12.88 -9.35 6.42
N ARG A 417 13.35 -10.06 7.46
CA ARG A 417 14.68 -10.67 7.49
C ARG A 417 14.68 -12.02 6.77
N PRO A 418 15.82 -12.43 6.17
CA PRO A 418 15.96 -13.72 5.50
C PRO A 418 16.12 -14.87 6.52
N SER A 419 16.36 -16.09 6.05
CA SER A 419 16.45 -17.28 6.91
C SER A 419 17.52 -17.22 8.00
N THR A 420 18.64 -16.54 7.74
CA THR A 420 19.85 -16.61 8.57
C THR A 420 20.68 -15.32 8.45
N CYS A 421 21.39 -14.97 9.51
CA CYS A 421 22.50 -14.03 9.46
C CYS A 421 23.80 -14.78 9.18
N HIS A 422 24.45 -14.52 8.05
CA HIS A 422 25.82 -15.02 7.81
C HIS A 422 26.82 -13.95 8.25
N LEU A 423 27.60 -14.26 9.28
CA LEU A 423 28.65 -13.37 9.78
C LEU A 423 29.96 -13.57 9.01
N ARG A 424 30.82 -12.54 9.00
CA ARG A 424 32.18 -12.64 8.43
C ARG A 424 33.16 -13.39 9.36
N ASN A 425 32.92 -13.31 10.66
CA ASN A 425 33.62 -14.04 11.73
C ASN A 425 32.78 -13.89 13.03
N ASP A 426 33.15 -14.62 14.09
CA ASP A 426 32.38 -14.66 15.34
C ASP A 426 32.29 -13.30 16.04
N GLY A 427 33.29 -12.43 15.85
CA GLY A 427 33.32 -11.07 16.39
C GLY A 427 32.47 -10.05 15.62
N ALA A 428 31.97 -10.38 14.43
CA ALA A 428 31.14 -9.47 13.65
C ALA A 428 29.73 -9.35 14.23
N ASP A 429 29.28 -8.13 14.45
CA ASP A 429 27.93 -7.74 14.91
C ASP A 429 26.91 -7.63 13.76
N ARG A 430 27.35 -7.87 12.51
CA ARG A 430 26.65 -7.56 11.26
C ARG A 430 26.62 -8.73 10.28
N CYS A 431 25.48 -8.93 9.64
CA CYS A 431 25.29 -9.88 8.55
C CYS A 431 25.95 -9.39 7.25
N ILE A 432 26.51 -10.34 6.50
CA ILE A 432 26.91 -10.18 5.10
C ILE A 432 25.63 -9.98 4.25
N PRO A 433 25.52 -8.87 3.50
CA PRO A 433 24.37 -8.59 2.65
C PRO A 433 24.47 -9.30 1.29
N ASP A 434 23.46 -9.08 0.44
CA ASP A 434 23.42 -9.48 -0.98
C ASP A 434 23.38 -11.00 -1.25
N LEU A 435 23.10 -11.81 -0.21
CA LEU A 435 23.11 -13.29 -0.26
C LEU A 435 21.77 -13.94 -0.65
N PHE A 436 20.63 -13.37 -0.27
CA PHE A 436 19.32 -14.04 -0.38
C PHE A 436 18.49 -13.44 -1.53
N PRO A 437 18.03 -14.24 -2.52
CA PRO A 437 17.26 -13.69 -3.64
C PRO A 437 15.90 -13.11 -3.24
N VAL A 438 15.62 -11.93 -3.80
CA VAL A 438 14.31 -11.27 -3.77
C VAL A 438 13.64 -11.49 -5.13
N VAL A 439 12.36 -11.88 -5.09
CA VAL A 439 11.59 -12.27 -6.28
C VAL A 439 10.41 -11.34 -6.52
N ALA A 440 10.02 -11.19 -7.78
CA ALA A 440 8.82 -10.50 -8.20
C ALA A 440 7.59 -11.24 -7.63
N VAL A 441 6.84 -10.57 -6.77
CA VAL A 441 5.70 -11.17 -6.05
C VAL A 441 4.50 -11.51 -6.95
N ARG A 442 4.52 -11.03 -8.21
CA ARG A 442 3.52 -11.19 -9.27
C ARG A 442 4.18 -11.02 -10.64
N GLU A 443 3.49 -11.45 -11.70
CA GLU A 443 3.75 -10.93 -13.04
C GLU A 443 3.38 -9.44 -13.11
N GLY A 444 4.21 -8.61 -13.73
CA GLY A 444 3.97 -7.17 -13.83
C GLY A 444 5.08 -6.38 -14.54
N VAL A 445 5.02 -5.05 -14.42
CA VAL A 445 6.02 -4.13 -14.99
C VAL A 445 6.78 -3.42 -13.87
N LEU A 446 8.11 -3.35 -14.01
CA LEU A 446 8.97 -2.61 -13.10
C LEU A 446 8.89 -1.10 -13.35
N ILE A 447 8.88 -0.33 -12.26
CA ILE A 447 8.83 1.14 -12.22
C ILE A 447 9.97 1.61 -11.34
N ARG A 448 11.07 2.08 -11.96
CA ARG A 448 12.28 2.55 -11.27
C ARG A 448 13.21 3.33 -12.22
N SER A 449 13.61 4.55 -11.82
CA SER A 449 14.73 5.26 -12.45
C SER A 449 16.07 4.64 -12.04
N PRO A 450 17.11 4.69 -12.89
CA PRO A 450 18.48 4.36 -12.49
C PRO A 450 18.87 5.04 -11.18
N LYS A 451 19.57 4.31 -10.31
CA LYS A 451 20.02 4.73 -8.97
C LYS A 451 18.92 5.03 -7.93
N GLN A 452 17.62 4.92 -8.23
CA GLN A 452 16.58 4.97 -7.18
C GLN A 452 16.71 3.78 -6.22
N GLN A 453 16.44 4.01 -4.93
CA GLN A 453 16.52 2.99 -3.87
C GLN A 453 15.26 2.12 -3.76
N ALA A 454 14.12 2.65 -4.20
CA ALA A 454 12.88 1.91 -4.32
C ALA A 454 12.79 1.30 -5.73
N ALA A 455 12.48 0.01 -5.80
CA ALA A 455 11.90 -0.60 -7.00
C ALA A 455 10.40 -0.77 -6.78
N PHE A 456 9.57 -0.39 -7.74
CA PHE A 456 8.15 -0.71 -7.74
C PHE A 456 7.83 -1.78 -8.79
N LEU A 457 6.90 -2.68 -8.47
CA LEU A 457 6.29 -3.64 -9.41
C LEU A 457 4.81 -3.30 -9.55
N LEU A 458 4.38 -2.89 -10.75
CA LEU A 458 2.99 -2.61 -11.10
C LEU A 458 2.28 -3.86 -11.62
N VAL A 459 1.10 -4.13 -11.09
CA VAL A 459 0.20 -5.21 -11.52
C VAL A 459 -1.10 -4.60 -12.02
N ASN A 460 -1.32 -4.68 -13.33
CA ASN A 460 -2.47 -4.14 -14.06
C ASN A 460 -3.19 -5.31 -14.76
N THR A 461 -4.18 -5.91 -14.08
CA THR A 461 -4.90 -7.11 -14.55
C THR A 461 -6.39 -6.81 -14.73
N ARG A 462 -7.22 -7.82 -15.02
CA ARG A 462 -8.68 -7.63 -15.14
C ARG A 462 -9.34 -7.18 -13.83
N ASN A 463 -8.77 -7.61 -12.70
CA ASN A 463 -9.39 -7.53 -11.38
C ASN A 463 -8.51 -6.82 -10.34
N GLU A 464 -7.24 -6.53 -10.63
CA GLU A 464 -6.31 -5.86 -9.72
C GLU A 464 -5.67 -4.64 -10.38
N HIS A 465 -5.49 -3.57 -9.60
CA HIS A 465 -4.60 -2.47 -9.95
C HIS A 465 -3.82 -2.07 -8.70
N VAL A 466 -2.72 -2.78 -8.48
CA VAL A 466 -1.93 -2.78 -7.24
C VAL A 466 -0.46 -2.64 -7.62
N ARG A 467 0.33 -1.97 -6.77
CA ARG A 467 1.78 -1.93 -6.94
C ARG A 467 2.51 -2.23 -5.64
N PHE A 468 3.63 -2.94 -5.74
CA PHE A 468 4.45 -3.35 -4.61
C PHE A 468 5.76 -2.58 -4.63
N ARG A 469 6.26 -2.13 -3.48
CA ARG A 469 7.58 -1.51 -3.35
C ARG A 469 8.54 -2.48 -2.66
N TYR A 470 9.79 -2.47 -3.12
CA TYR A 470 10.92 -3.19 -2.54
C TYR A 470 12.02 -2.17 -2.25
N MET A 471 12.60 -2.20 -1.05
CA MET A 471 13.66 -1.29 -0.61
C MET A 471 14.83 -2.01 0.05
N HIS A 472 15.89 -1.24 0.35
CA HIS A 472 17.17 -1.64 0.93
C HIS A 472 18.07 -2.58 0.12
N MET A 473 17.62 -3.02 -1.06
CA MET A 473 18.44 -3.62 -2.09
C MET A 473 19.44 -2.60 -2.67
N ASN A 474 20.63 -3.05 -3.09
CA ASN A 474 21.71 -2.17 -3.59
C ASN A 474 21.37 -1.56 -4.98
N PRO A 475 21.19 -0.22 -5.11
CA PRO A 475 20.74 0.42 -6.36
C PRO A 475 21.69 0.22 -7.55
N ALA A 476 23.00 0.12 -7.32
CA ALA A 476 23.97 -0.10 -8.38
C ALA A 476 23.88 -1.52 -8.95
N ARG A 477 23.52 -2.49 -8.10
CA ARG A 477 23.21 -3.86 -8.52
C ARG A 477 21.86 -3.93 -9.24
N LEU A 478 20.84 -3.25 -8.75
CA LEU A 478 19.55 -3.14 -9.44
C LEU A 478 19.68 -2.50 -10.84
N ASP A 479 20.54 -1.50 -11.01
CA ASP A 479 20.85 -0.92 -12.32
C ASP A 479 21.52 -1.93 -13.25
N ALA A 480 22.50 -2.71 -12.75
CA ALA A 480 23.22 -3.73 -13.52
C ALA A 480 22.37 -4.96 -13.86
N ASP A 481 21.53 -5.41 -12.92
CA ASP A 481 20.57 -6.51 -13.07
C ASP A 481 19.34 -6.10 -13.91
N GLY A 482 19.31 -4.87 -14.46
CA GLY A 482 18.28 -4.39 -15.39
C GLY A 482 16.92 -4.09 -14.76
N VAL A 483 16.89 -3.70 -13.47
CA VAL A 483 15.66 -3.44 -12.70
C VAL A 483 15.26 -1.97 -12.85
N ILE A 484 14.71 -1.63 -14.02
CA ILE A 484 14.35 -0.27 -14.44
C ILE A 484 12.96 -0.22 -15.11
N TYR A 485 12.44 0.97 -15.39
CA TYR A 485 11.13 1.18 -16.04
C TYR A 485 10.86 0.26 -17.24
N GLY A 486 9.63 -0.23 -17.35
CA GLY A 486 9.12 -0.89 -18.56
C GLY A 486 9.56 -2.34 -18.75
N ARG A 487 10.54 -2.84 -17.98
CA ARG A 487 10.83 -4.28 -17.93
C ARG A 487 9.63 -5.02 -17.36
N ARG A 488 9.07 -5.93 -18.16
CA ARG A 488 8.15 -6.98 -17.68
C ARG A 488 8.93 -8.04 -16.90
N VAL A 489 8.32 -8.56 -15.85
CA VAL A 489 8.83 -9.68 -15.05
C VAL A 489 7.73 -10.69 -14.77
N THR A 490 8.07 -11.96 -14.61
CA THR A 490 7.12 -13.02 -14.21
C THR A 490 7.08 -13.25 -12.70
N GLU A 491 5.99 -13.83 -12.20
CA GLU A 491 5.90 -14.19 -10.77
C GLU A 491 7.01 -15.19 -10.39
N GLY A 492 7.75 -14.89 -9.33
CA GLY A 492 8.90 -15.68 -8.90
C GLY A 492 10.23 -15.36 -9.60
N GLU A 493 10.25 -14.46 -10.60
CA GLU A 493 11.49 -14.00 -11.23
C GLU A 493 12.38 -13.26 -10.23
N ARG A 494 13.69 -13.51 -10.23
CA ARG A 494 14.64 -12.81 -9.37
C ARG A 494 14.84 -11.37 -9.83
N ILE A 495 14.53 -10.41 -8.97
CA ILE A 495 14.62 -8.96 -9.23
C ILE A 495 15.56 -8.23 -8.26
N GLY A 496 16.32 -8.96 -7.46
CA GLY A 496 17.34 -8.41 -6.57
C GLY A 496 17.73 -9.37 -5.45
N VAL A 497 18.29 -8.82 -4.38
CA VAL A 497 18.77 -9.56 -3.21
C VAL A 497 18.53 -8.76 -1.92
N VAL A 498 18.27 -9.48 -0.83
CA VAL A 498 18.20 -8.91 0.52
C VAL A 498 19.54 -8.29 0.87
N SER A 499 19.53 -7.03 1.32
CA SER A 499 20.73 -6.22 1.50
C SER A 499 20.52 -5.20 2.61
N ASN A 500 21.45 -4.26 2.76
CA ASN A 500 21.49 -3.31 3.88
C ASN A 500 21.68 -1.85 3.46
N PHE A 501 21.20 -1.50 2.25
CA PHE A 501 21.37 -0.17 1.66
C PHE A 501 20.38 0.85 2.24
N GLN A 502 20.88 1.98 2.73
CA GLN A 502 20.10 3.17 3.00
C GLN A 502 20.99 4.39 2.75
N ASP A 503 20.79 5.04 1.61
CA ASP A 503 21.63 6.08 0.99
C ASP A 503 23.09 5.68 0.67
N ARG A 504 23.61 4.66 1.36
CA ARG A 504 24.89 3.97 1.16
C ARG A 504 24.77 2.50 1.58
N PRO A 505 25.69 1.62 1.17
CA PRO A 505 25.81 0.27 1.73
C PRO A 505 26.06 0.33 3.25
N GLY A 506 25.47 -0.60 4.01
CA GLY A 506 25.53 -0.59 5.47
C GLY A 506 24.79 0.55 6.15
N GLY A 507 23.92 1.28 5.43
CA GLY A 507 23.13 2.39 5.97
C GLY A 507 22.01 1.95 6.91
N THR A 508 21.53 0.71 6.77
CA THR A 508 20.52 0.08 7.65
C THR A 508 20.93 -1.37 7.96
N THR A 509 20.05 -2.21 8.49
CA THR A 509 20.26 -3.65 8.71
C THR A 509 20.07 -4.48 7.43
N ASN A 510 20.50 -5.73 7.43
CA ASN A 510 20.29 -6.69 6.35
C ASN A 510 18.84 -7.25 6.36
N HIS A 511 17.97 -6.65 5.55
CA HIS A 511 16.55 -7.01 5.44
C HIS A 511 15.97 -6.51 4.12
N LEU A 512 14.83 -7.08 3.71
CA LEU A 512 13.96 -6.49 2.70
C LEU A 512 12.91 -5.65 3.43
N HIS A 513 12.73 -4.39 3.00
CA HIS A 513 11.53 -3.63 3.33
C HIS A 513 10.57 -3.73 2.14
N PHE A 514 9.33 -4.12 2.42
CA PHE A 514 8.32 -4.46 1.41
C PHE A 514 6.97 -3.80 1.69
N ASP A 515 6.37 -3.20 0.67
CA ASP A 515 5.15 -2.40 0.80
C ASP A 515 4.10 -2.77 -0.25
N VAL A 516 2.84 -2.43 0.04
CA VAL A 516 1.72 -2.50 -0.90
C VAL A 516 1.11 -1.11 -1.07
N GLN A 517 0.79 -0.73 -2.32
CA GLN A 517 -0.09 0.40 -2.63
C GLN A 517 -1.24 -0.02 -3.53
N VAL A 518 -2.43 0.50 -3.21
CA VAL A 518 -3.64 0.33 -4.01
C VAL A 518 -4.11 1.65 -4.59
N PHE A 519 -4.74 1.60 -5.77
CA PHE A 519 -5.24 2.81 -6.42
C PHE A 519 -6.63 3.22 -5.89
N THR A 520 -6.73 4.48 -5.46
CA THR A 520 -7.95 5.11 -4.95
C THR A 520 -8.25 6.39 -5.74
N ARG A 521 -9.35 7.09 -5.41
CA ARG A 521 -9.68 8.38 -6.05
C ARG A 521 -8.66 9.49 -5.79
N ASP A 522 -7.91 9.41 -4.69
CA ASP A 522 -6.82 10.34 -4.36
C ASP A 522 -5.43 9.77 -4.71
N GLY A 523 -5.40 8.64 -5.43
CA GLY A 523 -4.20 8.01 -5.99
C GLY A 523 -3.74 6.75 -5.25
N TRP A 524 -2.48 6.39 -5.47
CA TRP A 524 -1.80 5.30 -4.79
C TRP A 524 -1.64 5.58 -3.29
N LEU A 525 -2.32 4.81 -2.43
CA LEU A 525 -2.19 4.91 -0.97
C LEU A 525 -1.42 3.70 -0.42
N TRP A 526 -0.55 3.93 0.57
CA TRP A 526 0.09 2.83 1.32
C TRP A 526 -0.95 2.07 2.14
N VAL A 527 -0.86 0.75 2.14
CA VAL A 527 -1.74 -0.14 2.93
C VAL A 527 -0.94 -1.23 3.63
N ASN A 528 -1.42 -1.68 4.79
CA ASN A 528 -0.69 -2.64 5.62
C ASN A 528 -0.42 -3.96 4.86
N PRO A 529 0.86 -4.32 4.57
CA PRO A 529 1.19 -5.52 3.82
C PRO A 529 1.17 -6.80 4.68
N TYR A 530 1.12 -6.69 6.01
CA TYR A 530 1.39 -7.79 6.94
C TYR A 530 0.51 -9.04 6.72
N VAL A 531 -0.81 -8.87 6.56
CA VAL A 531 -1.74 -9.99 6.30
C VAL A 531 -1.58 -10.56 4.88
N THR A 532 -1.19 -9.74 3.91
CA THR A 532 -0.84 -10.20 2.55
C THR A 532 0.47 -11.02 2.56
N LEU A 533 1.42 -10.66 3.43
CA LEU A 533 2.67 -11.40 3.66
C LEU A 533 2.42 -12.72 4.41
N ILE A 534 1.58 -12.74 5.45
CA ILE A 534 1.18 -13.99 6.13
C ILE A 534 0.53 -14.93 5.11
N SER A 535 -0.51 -14.48 4.40
CA SER A 535 -1.23 -15.29 3.40
C SER A 535 -0.31 -15.88 2.32
N SER A 536 0.69 -15.12 1.86
CA SER A 536 1.67 -15.60 0.86
C SER A 536 2.77 -16.49 1.44
N TYR A 537 3.13 -16.33 2.71
CA TYR A 537 4.06 -17.21 3.41
C TYR A 537 3.42 -18.56 3.76
N GLU A 538 2.14 -18.60 4.15
CA GLU A 538 1.38 -19.84 4.34
C GLU A 538 1.36 -20.70 3.06
N ARG A 539 1.24 -20.07 1.88
CA ARG A 539 1.38 -20.76 0.59
C ARG A 539 2.82 -21.20 0.28
N LEU A 540 3.84 -20.50 0.79
CA LEU A 540 5.25 -20.86 0.60
C LEU A 540 5.67 -22.06 1.46
N VAL A 541 5.19 -22.15 2.72
CA VAL A 541 5.50 -23.27 3.62
C VAL A 541 4.50 -24.43 3.51
N GLY A 542 3.36 -24.22 2.84
CA GLY A 542 2.30 -25.24 2.65
C GLY A 542 1.38 -25.44 3.86
N GLY A 543 1.56 -24.64 4.92
CA GLY A 543 0.87 -24.74 6.20
C GLY A 543 0.38 -23.39 6.71
N ARG A 544 -0.75 -23.41 7.42
CA ARG A 544 -1.39 -22.22 7.98
C ARG A 544 -0.69 -21.77 9.26
N GLY A 545 -0.37 -20.49 9.38
CA GLY A 545 0.21 -19.92 10.59
C GLY A 545 -0.80 -19.84 11.72
N ARG A 546 -0.32 -19.94 12.96
CA ARG A 546 -1.13 -19.75 14.17
C ARG A 546 -0.96 -18.34 14.72
N GLU A 547 -2.06 -17.67 15.01
CA GLU A 547 -2.05 -16.37 15.69
C GLU A 547 -1.60 -16.57 17.14
N TYR A 548 -0.51 -15.90 17.53
CA TYR A 548 0.03 -15.91 18.88
C TYR A 548 -0.38 -14.64 19.60
N ILE A 549 -1.34 -14.76 20.51
CA ILE A 549 -1.69 -13.72 21.48
C ILE A 549 -0.80 -13.96 22.70
N GLN A 550 0.03 -12.97 23.06
CA GLN A 550 0.85 -13.06 24.26
C GLN A 550 -0.05 -13.08 25.50
N PRO A 551 0.15 -14.00 26.46
CA PRO A 551 -0.61 -14.00 27.70
C PRO A 551 -0.40 -12.67 28.45
N PRO A 552 -1.41 -12.19 29.21
CA PRO A 552 -1.23 -11.03 30.08
C PRO A 552 -0.04 -11.23 31.01
N PRO A 553 0.71 -10.17 31.37
CA PRO A 553 1.66 -10.26 32.48
C PRO A 553 0.93 -10.76 33.72
N GLU A 554 1.49 -11.77 34.39
CA GLU A 554 0.90 -12.26 35.64
C GLU A 554 0.79 -11.09 36.62
N ALA A 555 -0.40 -10.88 37.18
CA ALA A 555 -0.56 -9.88 38.23
C ALA A 555 0.38 -10.25 39.38
N PRO A 556 1.20 -9.32 39.90
CA PRO A 556 2.17 -9.63 40.94
C PRO A 556 1.43 -10.26 42.11
N ALA A 557 1.88 -11.46 42.52
CA ALA A 557 1.18 -12.28 43.49
C ALA A 557 0.93 -11.48 44.77
N MET A 558 -0.32 -11.04 44.95
CA MET A 558 -0.79 -10.37 46.15
C MET A 558 -0.66 -11.35 47.30
N ALA A 559 0.46 -11.28 48.02
CA ALA A 559 0.70 -12.08 49.20
C ALA A 559 -0.45 -11.79 50.18
N HIS A 560 -1.34 -12.77 50.34
CA HIS A 560 -2.45 -12.67 51.28
C HIS A 560 -1.88 -12.66 52.70
N ALA A 561 -1.55 -11.46 53.17
CA ALA A 561 -1.30 -11.18 54.57
C ALA A 561 -2.57 -11.54 55.34
N GLN A 562 -2.61 -12.76 55.87
CA GLN A 562 -3.66 -13.20 56.77
C GLN A 562 -3.72 -12.20 57.94
N PRO A 563 -4.90 -11.65 58.27
CA PRO A 563 -5.04 -10.85 59.47
C PRO A 563 -4.53 -11.64 60.68
N ARG A 564 -3.82 -10.97 61.60
CA ARG A 564 -3.51 -11.58 62.90
C ARG A 564 -4.82 -12.00 63.55
N ALA A 565 -4.89 -13.25 63.99
CA ALA A 565 -5.98 -13.69 64.84
C ALA A 565 -5.85 -12.99 66.21
N ASP A 566 -6.88 -12.25 66.61
CA ASP A 566 -6.96 -11.68 67.95
C ASP A 566 -7.11 -12.80 68.97
N LEU A 567 -6.13 -12.91 69.89
CA LEU A 567 -6.20 -13.83 71.02
C LEU A 567 -6.97 -13.17 72.18
N PRO A 568 -7.95 -13.85 72.79
CA PRO A 568 -8.74 -13.28 73.88
C PRO A 568 -7.90 -13.17 75.19
N PRO A 569 -8.15 -12.16 76.03
CA PRO A 569 -7.37 -11.93 77.24
C PRO A 569 -7.84 -12.81 78.42
N ASN A 570 -6.94 -13.68 78.91
CA ASN A 570 -6.82 -14.18 80.30
C ASN A 570 -5.48 -14.98 80.36
N ALA A 571 -4.51 -14.60 81.20
CA ALA A 571 -4.29 -15.09 82.58
C ALA A 571 -3.77 -16.56 82.62
N VAL A 572 -2.73 -16.95 83.37
CA VAL A 572 -2.05 -16.36 84.56
C VAL A 572 -0.50 -16.47 84.44
N THR A 573 0.23 -15.78 85.32
CA THR A 573 1.70 -15.70 85.46
C THR A 573 2.39 -16.90 86.13
N GLU A 574 3.63 -17.18 85.71
CA GLU A 574 4.86 -17.47 86.49
C GLU A 574 6.02 -17.41 85.46
N GLY A 575 7.24 -16.91 85.67
CA GLY A 575 8.11 -16.75 86.85
C GLY A 575 9.41 -17.53 86.58
N GLY A 576 10.65 -17.02 86.72
CA GLY A 576 11.14 -15.65 86.98
C GLY A 576 12.67 -15.66 87.19
N GLY A 577 13.37 -14.57 86.82
CA GLY A 577 14.84 -14.42 86.96
C GLY A 577 15.66 -15.07 85.82
N ARG A 578 16.87 -14.60 85.50
CA ARG A 578 17.67 -13.50 86.08
C ARG A 578 18.33 -12.67 84.97
#